data_AF-A0A3M1R3T8-F1
#
_entry.id   AF-A0A3M1R3T8-F1
#
_cell.length_a   1.000
_cell.length_b   1.000
_cell.length_c   1.000
_cell.angle_alpha   90.00
_cell.angle_beta   90.00
_cell.angle_gamma   90.00
#
_symmetry.space_group_name_H-M   'P 1'
#
loop_
_entity.id
_entity.type
_entity.pdbx_description
1 polymer ?
#
loop_
_entity_poly.entity_id
_entity_poly.type
_entity_poly.pdbx_seq_one_letter_code
_entity_poly.pdbx_strand_id
1 'polypeptide(L)'
;HYLPVSKPHHRYHRLARQLAAALAPEDRVVCFGRYLRGLPFYVERPVAIAHYPNFEHPLEPDPTLGGRHVDTPEGVRALFRGRGRVWVLLEARELPRLRREAGVPLYEWGRQAQYRLLCTEPPPAPTPGGDGG
;
A
#
# COMPACT_ATOMS: atom_id res chain seq x y z
N HIS A 1 6.96 36.18 -13.17
CA HIS A 1 6.38 34.88 -13.51
C HIS A 1 6.19 34.07 -12.24
N TYR A 2 4.99 34.11 -11.65
CA TYR A 2 4.62 33.25 -10.53
C TYR A 2 4.31 31.86 -11.09
N LEU A 3 5.09 30.85 -10.71
CA LEU A 3 4.70 29.46 -10.94
C LEU A 3 3.54 29.15 -9.98
N PRO A 4 2.40 28.63 -10.46
CA PRO A 4 1.37 28.14 -9.56
C PRO A 4 1.91 26.91 -8.83
N VAL A 5 2.20 27.07 -7.53
CA VAL A 5 2.48 25.95 -6.63
C VAL A 5 1.15 25.28 -6.29
N SER A 6 0.60 24.55 -7.25
CA SER A 6 -0.47 23.58 -7.00
C SER A 6 0.03 22.21 -7.42
N LYS A 7 1.12 21.75 -6.78
CA LYS A 7 1.44 20.32 -6.81
C LYS A 7 0.28 19.59 -6.12
N PRO A 8 -0.39 18.62 -6.75
CA PRO A 8 -1.44 17.87 -6.08
C PRO A 8 -0.73 16.89 -5.14
N HIS A 9 -0.53 17.31 -3.89
CA HIS A 9 0.02 16.47 -2.82
C HIS A 9 -1.02 15.45 -2.29
N HIS A 10 -2.24 15.43 -2.83
CA HIS A 10 -3.37 14.62 -2.35
C HIS A 10 -3.49 13.20 -2.93
N ARG A 11 -2.41 12.56 -3.38
CA ARG A 11 -2.55 11.50 -4.40
C ARG A 11 -3.06 10.13 -3.92
N TYR A 12 -2.98 9.79 -2.63
CA TYR A 12 -3.40 8.47 -2.13
C TYR A 12 -4.30 8.49 -0.89
N HIS A 13 -4.70 9.66 -0.36
CA HIS A 13 -5.45 9.73 0.91
C HIS A 13 -6.79 9.00 0.88
N ARG A 14 -7.50 9.00 -0.26
CA ARG A 14 -8.76 8.23 -0.38
C ARG A 14 -8.48 6.74 -0.22
N LEU A 15 -7.43 6.24 -0.87
CA LEU A 15 -7.02 4.84 -0.74
C LEU A 15 -6.54 4.52 0.67
N ALA A 16 -5.82 5.42 1.34
CA ALA A 16 -5.38 5.23 2.72
C ALA A 16 -6.57 5.15 3.70
N ARG A 17 -7.58 6.01 3.53
CA ARG A 17 -8.82 5.95 4.32
C ARG A 17 -9.63 4.69 4.01
N GLN A 18 -9.72 4.30 2.73
CA GLN A 18 -10.37 3.06 2.32
C GLN A 18 -9.69 1.84 2.94
N LEU A 19 -8.36 1.81 2.94
CA LEU A 19 -7.57 0.77 3.60
C LEU A 19 -7.85 0.76 5.11
N ALA A 20 -7.74 1.91 5.78
CA ALA A 20 -7.98 2.03 7.22
C ALA A 20 -9.35 1.46 7.64
N ALA A 21 -10.40 1.75 6.85
CA ALA A 21 -11.75 1.24 7.10
C ALA A 21 -11.91 -0.27 6.86
N ALA A 22 -11.01 -0.89 6.10
CA ALA A 22 -11.09 -2.31 5.72
C ALA A 22 -10.20 -3.23 6.58
N LEU A 23 -9.30 -2.68 7.40
CA LEU A 23 -8.29 -3.44 8.13
C LEU A 23 -8.87 -4.26 9.28
N ALA A 24 -8.54 -5.55 9.32
CA ALA A 24 -8.71 -6.42 10.48
C ALA A 24 -7.45 -6.38 11.38
N PRO A 25 -7.51 -6.78 12.66
CA PRO A 25 -6.35 -6.77 13.57
C PRO A 25 -5.14 -7.57 13.04
N GLU A 26 -5.38 -8.70 12.38
CA GLU A 26 -4.34 -9.60 11.85
C GLU A 26 -3.78 -9.15 10.48
N ASP A 27 -4.41 -8.15 9.87
CA ASP A 27 -3.99 -7.65 8.56
C ASP A 27 -2.68 -6.89 8.62
N ARG A 28 -1.88 -7.07 7.58
CA ARG A 28 -0.58 -6.43 7.40
C ARG A 28 -0.64 -5.43 6.26
N VAL A 29 0.14 -4.36 6.38
CA VAL A 29 0.19 -3.27 5.39
C VAL A 29 1.61 -3.16 4.84
N VAL A 30 1.73 -3.08 3.52
CA VAL A 30 2.99 -2.94 2.79
C VAL A 30 2.94 -1.72 1.87
N CYS A 31 3.98 -0.89 1.95
CA CYS A 31 4.34 0.05 0.90
C CYS A 31 5.36 -0.60 -0.03
N PHE A 32 5.13 -0.56 -1.35
CA PHE A 32 6.03 -1.16 -2.34
C PHE A 32 6.58 -0.11 -3.31
N GLY A 33 7.90 -0.06 -3.49
CA GLY A 33 8.58 0.84 -4.43
C GLY A 33 8.71 2.29 -3.95
N ARG A 34 8.03 2.66 -2.86
CA ARG A 34 8.03 4.04 -2.32
C ARG A 34 7.58 4.05 -0.86
N TYR A 35 8.26 4.82 -0.01
CA TYR A 35 7.77 5.12 1.33
C TYR A 35 6.67 6.19 1.29
N LEU A 36 5.46 5.81 1.71
CA LEU A 36 4.30 6.71 1.84
C LEU A 36 4.20 7.20 3.29
N ARG A 37 4.95 8.25 3.62
CA ARG A 37 5.11 8.78 5.00
C ARG A 37 3.81 9.00 5.79
N GLY A 38 2.71 9.35 5.10
CA GLY A 38 1.43 9.58 5.74
C GLY A 38 0.65 8.30 6.06
N LEU A 39 0.99 7.16 5.43
CA LEU A 39 0.21 5.93 5.52
C LEU A 39 0.13 5.37 6.95
N PRO A 40 1.22 5.25 7.73
CA PRO A 40 1.15 4.77 9.11
C PRO A 40 0.16 5.54 9.98
N PHE A 41 0.06 6.87 9.77
CA PHE A 41 -0.90 7.72 10.49
C PHE A 41 -2.36 7.42 10.12
N TYR A 42 -2.64 7.00 8.88
CA TYR A 42 -4.00 6.63 8.49
C TYR A 42 -4.42 5.27 9.04
N VAL A 43 -3.50 4.32 9.10
CA VAL A 43 -3.80 2.92 9.48
C VAL A 43 -3.53 2.62 10.95
N GLU A 44 -2.94 3.57 11.68
CA GLU A 44 -2.59 3.51 13.10
C GLU A 44 -1.84 2.22 13.48
N ARG A 45 -1.00 1.72 12.57
CA ARG A 45 -0.24 0.48 12.75
C ARG A 45 1.05 0.47 11.92
N PRO A 46 1.99 -0.42 12.24
CA PRO A 46 3.21 -0.58 11.46
C PRO A 46 2.96 -0.89 9.98
N VAL A 47 3.73 -0.25 9.11
CA VAL A 47 3.72 -0.47 7.65
C VAL A 47 5.09 -1.00 7.23
N ALA A 48 5.13 -2.19 6.63
CA ALA A 48 6.35 -2.71 6.03
C ALA A 48 6.69 -1.96 4.74
N ILE A 49 7.97 -1.81 4.44
CA ILE A 49 8.44 -1.14 3.23
C ILE A 49 9.22 -2.15 2.40
N ALA A 50 8.79 -2.34 1.16
CA ALA A 50 9.43 -3.22 0.19
C ALA A 50 10.03 -2.41 -0.96
N HIS A 51 11.28 -2.68 -1.31
CA HIS A 51 12.03 -2.02 -2.39
C HIS A 51 11.97 -0.50 -2.32
N TYR A 52 12.51 0.09 -1.27
CA TYR A 52 12.59 1.55 -1.19
C TYR A 52 13.82 2.04 -1.98
N PRO A 53 13.64 2.74 -3.12
CA PRO A 53 14.76 3.23 -3.89
C PRO A 53 15.29 4.50 -3.21
N ASN A 54 16.09 4.37 -2.16
CA ASN A 54 16.82 5.49 -1.60
C ASN A 54 18.11 5.02 -0.90
N PHE A 55 19.13 4.80 -1.72
CA PHE A 55 20.49 4.52 -1.24
C PHE A 55 21.22 5.80 -0.77
N GLU A 56 20.77 6.99 -1.17
CA GLU A 56 21.45 8.27 -0.85
C GLU A 56 20.95 8.95 0.45
N HIS A 57 19.74 8.59 0.89
CA HIS A 57 19.18 9.04 2.16
C HIS A 57 18.65 7.81 2.90
N PRO A 58 19.43 7.21 3.81
CA PRO A 58 18.92 6.12 4.63
C PRO A 58 17.62 6.57 5.29
N LEU A 59 16.63 5.67 5.36
CA LEU A 59 15.45 5.91 6.17
C LEU A 59 15.95 6.29 7.56
N GLU A 60 15.77 7.55 7.95
CA GLU A 60 15.95 7.94 9.34
C GLU A 60 15.14 6.95 10.18
N PRO A 61 15.67 6.48 11.32
CA PRO A 61 14.96 5.58 12.20
C PRO A 61 13.71 6.30 12.74
N ASP A 62 12.64 6.26 11.96
CA ASP A 62 11.34 6.77 12.32
C ASP A 62 10.72 5.73 13.26
N PRO A 63 10.46 6.07 14.53
CA PRO A 63 9.93 5.13 15.50
C PRO A 63 8.54 4.60 15.13
N THR A 64 7.85 5.23 14.17
CA THR A 64 6.60 4.74 13.59
C THR A 64 6.82 3.72 12.46
N LEU A 65 8.05 3.60 11.93
CA LEU A 65 8.51 2.50 11.07
C LEU A 65 8.72 1.21 11.88
N GLY A 66 7.80 0.84 12.76
CA GLY A 66 7.76 -0.50 13.35
C GLY A 66 7.62 -1.64 12.31
N GLY A 67 7.62 -1.31 11.01
CA GLY A 67 7.55 -2.25 9.90
C GLY A 67 8.93 -2.63 9.37
N ARG A 68 9.01 -3.86 8.83
CA ARG A 68 10.25 -4.40 8.23
C ARG A 68 10.58 -3.66 6.93
N HIS A 69 11.83 -3.25 6.77
CA HIS A 69 12.38 -2.84 5.47
C HIS A 69 12.95 -4.05 4.74
N VAL A 70 12.59 -4.22 3.47
CA VAL A 70 12.89 -5.42 2.71
C VAL A 70 13.21 -5.10 1.25
N ASP A 71 14.42 -5.44 0.82
CA ASP A 71 14.90 -5.17 -0.55
C ASP A 71 15.21 -6.43 -1.37
N THR A 72 15.06 -7.62 -0.78
CA THR A 72 15.26 -8.89 -1.49
C THR A 72 13.93 -9.47 -1.97
N PRO A 73 13.88 -10.10 -3.16
CA PRO A 73 12.66 -10.78 -3.64
C PRO A 73 12.13 -11.83 -2.64
N GLU A 74 13.03 -12.58 -1.99
CA GLU A 74 12.67 -13.58 -0.97
C GLU A 74 12.05 -12.94 0.26
N GLY A 75 12.60 -11.80 0.69
CA GLY A 75 12.03 -11.04 1.78
C GLY A 75 10.65 -10.50 1.43
N VAL A 76 10.47 -9.96 0.20
CA VAL A 76 9.16 -9.48 -0.26
C VAL A 76 8.16 -10.61 -0.20
N ARG A 77 8.50 -11.79 -0.73
CA ARG A 77 7.65 -12.98 -0.65
C ARG A 77 7.32 -13.37 0.79
N ALA A 78 8.26 -13.21 1.72
CA ALA A 78 8.03 -13.50 3.14
C ALA A 78 7.00 -12.54 3.77
N LEU A 79 6.85 -11.31 3.28
CA LEU A 79 5.80 -10.38 3.75
C LEU A 79 4.39 -10.91 3.47
N PHE A 80 4.22 -11.74 2.43
CA PHE A 80 2.93 -12.33 2.03
C PHE A 80 2.61 -13.66 2.73
N ARG A 81 3.51 -14.20 3.57
CA ARG A 81 3.30 -15.45 4.31
C ARG A 81 2.76 -15.18 5.71
N GLY A 82 1.79 -15.95 6.19
CA GLY A 82 1.28 -15.85 7.56
C GLY A 82 -0.24 -15.75 7.61
N ARG A 83 -0.77 -15.50 8.82
CA ARG A 83 -2.21 -15.27 9.03
C ARG A 83 -2.60 -13.84 8.61
N GLY A 84 -3.88 -13.64 8.32
CA GLY A 84 -4.45 -12.34 7.93
C GLY A 84 -4.12 -11.94 6.49
N ARG A 85 -4.81 -10.90 6.01
CA ARG A 85 -4.65 -10.38 4.66
C ARG A 85 -3.42 -9.49 4.58
N VAL A 86 -2.85 -9.40 3.38
CA VAL A 86 -1.78 -8.45 3.12
C VAL A 86 -2.28 -7.40 2.15
N TRP A 87 -2.31 -6.16 2.64
CA TRP A 87 -2.67 -4.98 1.90
C TRP A 87 -1.42 -4.31 1.36
N VAL A 88 -1.46 -3.90 0.10
CA VAL A 88 -0.34 -3.23 -0.56
C VAL A 88 -0.79 -1.92 -1.17
N LEU A 89 -0.11 -0.82 -0.83
CA LEU A 89 -0.28 0.46 -1.49
C LEU A 89 0.99 0.80 -2.28
N LEU A 90 0.84 0.98 -3.59
CA LEU A 90 1.95 1.16 -4.53
C LEU A 90 1.59 2.14 -5.65
N GLU A 91 2.60 2.63 -6.37
CA GLU A 91 2.41 3.24 -7.68
C GLU A 91 2.18 2.15 -8.75
N ALA A 92 1.30 2.41 -9.71
CA ALA A 92 0.85 1.44 -10.72
C ALA A 92 2.00 0.88 -11.57
N ARG A 93 3.08 1.66 -11.77
CA ARG A 93 4.27 1.23 -12.49
C ARG A 93 5.02 0.08 -11.80
N GLU A 94 4.85 -0.07 -10.48
CA GLU A 94 5.50 -1.11 -9.69
C GLU A 94 4.71 -2.44 -9.71
N LEU A 95 3.46 -2.41 -10.22
CA LEU A 95 2.56 -3.57 -10.22
C LEU A 95 3.15 -4.81 -10.91
N PRO A 96 3.79 -4.72 -12.10
CA PRO A 96 4.40 -5.89 -12.72
C PRO A 96 5.49 -6.53 -11.87
N ARG A 97 6.30 -5.70 -11.18
CA ARG A 97 7.36 -6.18 -10.30
C ARG A 97 6.78 -6.88 -9.07
N LEU A 98 5.85 -6.23 -8.37
CA LEU A 98 5.17 -6.80 -7.21
C LEU A 98 4.52 -8.15 -7.52
N ARG A 99 3.82 -8.28 -8.65
CA ARG A 99 3.17 -9.54 -9.04
C ARG A 99 4.15 -10.70 -9.24
N ARG A 100 5.37 -10.44 -9.71
CA ARG A 100 6.42 -11.48 -9.83
C ARG A 100 6.96 -11.90 -8.48
N GLU A 101 7.07 -10.97 -7.53
CA GLU A 101 7.77 -11.20 -6.27
C GLU A 101 6.86 -11.68 -5.14
N ALA A 102 5.61 -11.20 -5.06
CA ALA A 102 4.67 -11.52 -3.99
C ALA A 102 4.40 -13.03 -3.86
N GLY A 103 4.38 -13.75 -4.99
CA GLY A 103 4.15 -15.20 -5.02
C GLY A 103 2.74 -15.63 -4.61
N VAL A 104 1.80 -14.69 -4.51
CA VAL A 104 0.38 -14.90 -4.17
C VAL A 104 -0.51 -14.06 -5.09
N PRO A 105 -1.77 -14.45 -5.31
CA PRO A 105 -2.74 -13.60 -6.00
C PRO A 105 -2.93 -12.25 -5.29
N LEU A 106 -3.06 -11.19 -6.09
CA LEU A 106 -3.32 -9.83 -5.61
C LEU A 106 -4.50 -9.24 -6.37
N TYR A 107 -5.49 -8.78 -5.64
CA TYR A 107 -6.74 -8.22 -6.15
C TYR A 107 -6.78 -6.72 -5.92
N GLU A 108 -7.18 -5.95 -6.93
CA GLU A 108 -7.30 -4.50 -6.82
C GLU A 108 -8.59 -4.14 -6.07
N TRP A 109 -8.44 -3.43 -4.95
CA TRP A 109 -9.54 -2.88 -4.16
C TRP A 109 -9.83 -1.42 -4.48
N GLY A 110 -8.86 -0.71 -5.06
CA GLY A 110 -9.04 0.68 -5.40
C GLY A 110 -7.89 1.26 -6.22
N ARG A 111 -8.22 2.31 -6.98
CA ARG A 111 -7.27 3.10 -7.76
C ARG A 111 -7.48 4.58 -7.50
N GLN A 112 -6.40 5.35 -7.42
CA GLN A 112 -6.45 6.81 -7.32
C GLN A 112 -5.24 7.39 -8.05
N ALA A 113 -5.47 8.07 -9.17
CA ALA A 113 -4.39 8.55 -10.05
C ALA A 113 -3.39 7.40 -10.36
N GLN A 114 -2.11 7.60 -10.06
CA GLN A 114 -1.10 6.56 -10.23
C GLN A 114 -1.06 5.49 -9.13
N TYR A 115 -1.82 5.62 -8.05
CA TYR A 115 -1.76 4.68 -6.92
C TYR A 115 -2.77 3.53 -7.08
N ARG A 116 -2.39 2.37 -6.54
CA ARG A 116 -3.20 1.15 -6.49
C ARG A 116 -3.20 0.60 -5.07
N LEU A 117 -4.39 0.27 -4.58
CA LEU A 117 -4.60 -0.48 -3.36
C LEU A 117 -4.91 -1.93 -3.74
N LEU A 118 -4.05 -2.85 -3.33
CA LEU A 118 -4.20 -4.28 -3.55
C LEU A 118 -4.38 -5.02 -2.23
N CYS A 119 -4.97 -6.20 -2.31
CA CYS A 119 -5.10 -7.13 -1.19
C CYS A 119 -4.89 -8.58 -1.67
N THR A 120 -4.48 -9.46 -0.78
CA THR A 120 -4.41 -10.91 -1.05
C THR A 120 -5.78 -11.58 -1.16
N GLU A 121 -6.84 -10.88 -0.76
CA GLU A 121 -8.23 -11.33 -0.91
C GLU A 121 -8.99 -10.44 -1.90
N PRO A 122 -9.96 -10.99 -2.65
CA PRO A 122 -10.78 -10.22 -3.57
C PRO A 122 -11.68 -9.21 -2.80
N PRO A 123 -12.01 -8.06 -3.41
CA PRO A 123 -13.04 -7.18 -2.85
C PRO A 123 -14.38 -7.92 -2.77
N PRO A 124 -15.26 -7.55 -1.81
CA PRO A 124 -16.59 -8.10 -1.75
C PRO A 124 -17.29 -7.85 -3.10
N ALA A 125 -18.09 -8.84 -3.54
CA ALA A 125 -18.89 -8.67 -4.75
C ALA A 125 -19.73 -7.39 -4.62
N PRO A 126 -19.87 -6.59 -5.69
CA PRO A 126 -20.80 -5.48 -5.66
C PRO A 126 -22.18 -6.03 -5.34
N THR A 127 -22.82 -5.48 -4.30
CA THR A 127 -24.20 -5.85 -3.97
C THR A 127 -25.06 -5.55 -5.20
N PRO A 128 -25.77 -6.54 -5.77
CA PRO A 128 -26.67 -6.27 -6.88
C PRO A 128 -27.83 -5.41 -6.37
N GLY A 129 -27.89 -4.15 -6.82
CA GLY A 129 -29.08 -3.29 -6.68
C GLY A 129 -29.06 -2.36 -5.47
N GLY A 130 -28.91 -1.07 -5.78
CA GLY A 130 -29.30 0.04 -4.92
C GLY A 130 -30.05 1.10 -5.73
N ASP A 131 -30.82 0.69 -6.75
CA ASP A 131 -31.90 1.50 -7.30
C ASP A 131 -33.20 1.05 -6.62
N GLY A 132 -33.53 1.70 -5.49
CA GLY A 132 -34.91 2.00 -5.17
C GLY A 132 -35.23 3.31 -5.88
N GLY A 133 -36.34 3.47 -6.58
CA GLY A 133 -37.70 3.18 -6.14
C GLY A 133 -38.47 4.48 -6.21
#